data_AF-A0A8J2NW88-F1
#
_entry.id   AF-A0A8J2NW88-F1
#
_cell.length_a   1.000
_cell.length_b   1.000
_cell.length_c   1.000
_cell.angle_alpha   90.00
_cell.angle_beta   90.00
_cell.angle_gamma   90.00
#
_symmetry.space_group_name_H-M   'P 1'
#
loop_
_entity.id
_entity.type
_entity.pdbx_description
1 polymer ?
#
loop_
_entity_poly.entity_id
_entity_poly.type
_entity_poly.pdbx_seq_one_letter_code
_entity_poly.pdbx_strand_id
1 'polypeptide(L)' 'YHGSEGPLHISSHQVVARLVPEWLEAGKELGFPTKDPNGEQSESFFPFDTTTKNGARHSTNQAYIYPAINRPNL' A
#
# COMPACT_ATOMS: atom_id res chain seq x y z
N TYR A 1 -7.33 -4.24 10.91
CA TYR A 1 -7.65 -4.31 9.47
C TYR A 1 -6.48 -4.82 8.63
N HIS A 2 -5.23 -4.61 9.05
CA HIS A 2 -4.05 -5.09 8.31
C HIS A 2 -3.45 -6.37 8.89
N GLY A 3 -2.98 -7.25 8.01
CA GLY A 3 -2.20 -8.43 8.36
C GLY A 3 -0.71 -8.23 8.08
N SER A 4 0.15 -8.79 8.94
CA SER A 4 1.63 -8.70 8.84
C SER A 4 2.31 -10.00 8.42
N GLU A 5 1.63 -11.13 8.53
CA GLU A 5 2.22 -12.46 8.34
C GLU A 5 2.07 -13.01 6.91
N GLY A 6 1.44 -12.23 6.03
CA GLY A 6 1.20 -12.62 4.65
C GLY A 6 2.48 -12.53 3.79
N PRO A 7 2.59 -13.33 2.71
CA PRO A 7 3.76 -13.31 1.84
C PRO A 7 3.80 -12.09 0.92
N LEU A 8 2.66 -11.42 0.68
CA LEU A 8 2.59 -10.17 -0.08
C LEU A 8 2.91 -8.98 0.83
N HIS A 9 3.83 -8.14 0.37
CA HIS A 9 4.29 -6.98 1.13
C HIS A 9 3.64 -5.72 0.60
N ILE A 10 3.11 -4.92 1.52
CA ILE A 10 2.56 -3.59 1.27
C ILE A 10 3.47 -2.58 1.96
N SER A 11 3.77 -1.48 1.29
CA SER A 11 4.54 -0.39 1.88
C SER A 11 3.96 0.97 1.49
N SER A 12 3.93 1.87 2.46
CA SER A 12 3.71 3.29 2.21
C SER A 12 4.87 3.88 1.43
N HIS A 13 4.56 4.75 0.46
CA HIS A 13 5.60 5.40 -0.35
C HIS A 13 6.48 6.30 0.54
N GLN A 14 7.78 6.00 0.59
CA GLN A 14 8.75 6.84 1.31
C GLN A 14 9.07 8.14 0.56
N VAL A 15 8.95 8.12 -0.77
CA VAL A 15 9.10 9.31 -1.61
C VAL A 15 7.70 9.84 -1.92
N VAL A 16 7.31 10.83 -1.13
CA VAL A 16 6.06 11.53 -1.32
C VAL A 16 6.30 12.63 -2.36
N ALA A 17 5.61 12.55 -3.50
CA ALA A 17 5.66 13.63 -4.49
C ALA A 17 5.25 14.94 -3.79
N ARG A 18 5.90 16.05 -4.18
CA ARG A 18 5.69 17.34 -3.51
C ARG A 18 4.23 17.70 -3.35
N LEU A 19 3.38 17.34 -4.33
CA LEU A 19 1.93 17.60 -4.43
C LEU A 19 1.05 16.90 -3.36
N VAL A 20 1.50 15.78 -2.78
CA VAL A 20 0.63 14.97 -1.92
C VAL A 20 0.21 15.73 -0.66
N PRO A 21 1.11 16.44 0.07
CA PRO A 21 0.70 17.33 1.15
C PRO A 21 -0.35 18.36 0.72
N GLU A 22 -0.18 19.07 -0.41
CA GLU A 22 -1.16 20.07 -0.85
C GLU A 22 -2.50 19.42 -1.21
N TRP A 23 -2.49 18.22 -1.79
CA TRP A 23 -3.71 17.46 -2.07
C TRP A 23 -4.43 17.01 -0.80
N LEU A 24 -3.70 16.60 0.24
CA LEU A 24 -4.29 16.26 1.55
C LEU A 24 -4.87 17.50 2.23
N GLU A 25 -4.22 18.66 2.15
CA GLU A 25 -4.77 19.91 2.68
C GLU A 25 -6.04 20.34 1.95
N ALA A 26 -6.08 20.25 0.61
CA ALA A 26 -7.30 20.52 -0.15
C ALA A 26 -8.46 19.62 0.27
N GLY A 27 -8.20 18.34 0.58
CA GLY A 27 -9.21 17.43 1.14
C GLY A 27 -9.76 17.90 2.50
N LYS A 28 -8.88 18.42 3.38
CA LYS A 28 -9.29 18.99 4.67
C LYS A 28 -10.11 20.26 4.52
N GLU A 29 -9.76 21.14 3.57
CA GLU A 29 -10.54 22.33 3.25
C GLU A 29 -11.97 22.00 2.79
N LEU A 30 -12.14 20.86 2.11
CA LEU A 30 -13.44 20.31 1.73
C LEU A 30 -14.17 19.57 2.86
N GLY A 31 -13.57 19.48 4.06
CA GLY A 31 -14.14 18.82 5.23
C GLY A 31 -13.90 17.32 5.32
N PHE A 32 -13.07 16.74 4.44
CA PHE A 32 -12.74 15.31 4.50
C PHE A 32 -11.52 15.05 5.39
N PRO A 33 -11.56 14.02 6.23
CA PRO A 33 -10.42 13.65 7.06
C PRO A 33 -9.31 12.99 6.24
N THR A 34 -8.08 13.04 6.75
CA THR A 34 -6.99 12.17 6.29
C THR A 34 -7.01 10.87 7.08
N LYS A 35 -7.39 9.75 6.44
CA LYS A 35 -7.51 8.43 7.09
C LYS A 35 -7.21 7.30 6.12
N ASP A 36 -6.73 6.19 6.66
CA ASP A 36 -6.48 4.95 5.92
C ASP A 36 -7.79 4.33 5.40
N PRO A 37 -7.98 4.24 4.06
CA PRO A 37 -9.20 3.71 3.45
C PRO A 37 -9.26 2.17 3.50
N ASN A 38 -8.14 1.50 3.79
CA ASN A 38 -8.05 0.05 3.96
C ASN A 38 -8.24 -0.36 5.43
N GLY A 39 -8.43 0.61 6.32
CA GLY A 39 -8.81 0.43 7.71
C GLY A 39 -10.33 0.32 7.90
N GLU A 40 -10.84 1.06 8.88
CA GLU A 40 -12.27 1.32 8.98
C GLU A 40 -12.68 2.25 7.82
N GLN A 41 -13.61 1.80 6.99
CA GLN A 41 -13.97 2.53 5.77
C GLN A 41 -14.74 3.81 6.11
N SER A 42 -14.19 4.94 5.64
CA SER A 42 -14.84 6.25 5.70
C SER A 42 -14.41 7.06 4.48
N GLU A 43 -15.22 8.02 4.06
CA GLU A 43 -14.83 8.97 3.02
C GLU A 43 -13.65 9.81 3.53
N SER A 44 -12.48 9.62 2.93
CA SER A 44 -11.23 10.24 3.40
C SER A 44 -10.21 10.37 2.28
N PHE A 45 -9.22 11.22 2.52
CA PHE A 45 -8.01 11.34 1.70
C PHE A 45 -6.88 10.55 2.33
N PHE A 46 -6.00 9.94 1.53
CA PHE A 46 -4.92 9.11 2.03
C PHE A 46 -3.72 9.06 1.09
N PRO A 47 -2.48 9.20 1.59
CA PRO A 47 -1.31 8.85 0.79
C PRO A 47 -1.33 7.35 0.47
N PHE A 48 -1.38 6.99 -0.80
CA PHE A 48 -1.58 5.60 -1.22
C PHE A 48 -0.47 4.64 -0.75
N ASP A 49 -0.87 3.40 -0.43
CA ASP A 49 0.04 2.28 -0.23
C ASP A 49 0.26 1.51 -1.54
N THR A 50 1.38 0.79 -1.63
CA THR A 50 1.71 0.00 -2.83
C THR A 50 2.21 -1.40 -2.49
N THR A 51 2.00 -2.33 -3.43
CA THR A 51 2.59 -3.68 -3.42
C THR A 51 4.07 -3.61 -3.78
N THR A 52 4.89 -3.18 -2.83
CA THR A 52 6.32 -2.92 -2.99
C THR A 52 7.08 -3.55 -1.83
N LYS A 53 8.25 -4.11 -2.15
CA LYS A 53 9.20 -4.67 -1.17
C LYS A 53 10.60 -4.24 -1.58
N ASN A 54 11.34 -3.64 -0.66
CA ASN A 54 12.71 -3.14 -0.91
C ASN A 54 12.81 -2.20 -2.12
N GLY A 55 11.84 -1.30 -2.28
CA GLY A 55 11.81 -0.31 -3.37
C GLY A 55 11.44 -0.86 -4.75
N ALA A 56 11.15 -2.15 -4.88
CA ALA A 56 10.75 -2.80 -6.13
C ALA A 56 9.32 -3.36 -6.03
N ARG A 57 8.67 -3.49 -7.20
CA ARG A 57 7.35 -4.12 -7.31
C ARG A 57 7.39 -5.53 -6.72
N HIS A 58 6.49 -5.80 -5.78
CA HIS A 58 6.33 -7.12 -5.20
C HIS A 58 5.09 -7.80 -5.80
N SER A 59 5.28 -8.41 -6.96
CA SER A 59 4.19 -9.07 -7.70
C SER A 59 3.70 -10.36 -7.01
N THR A 60 2.55 -10.87 -7.44
CA THR A 60 2.04 -12.18 -7.01
C THR A 60 3.03 -13.31 -7.30
N ASN A 61 3.74 -13.26 -8.44
CA ASN A 61 4.81 -14.22 -8.74
C ASN A 61 5.93 -14.18 -7.69
N GLN A 62 6.44 -12.99 -7.36
CA GLN A 62 7.51 -12.84 -6.35
C GLN A 62 7.05 -13.24 -4.94
N ALA A 63 5.81 -12.93 -4.58
CA ALA A 63 5.26 -13.23 -3.27
C ALA A 63 4.93 -14.72 -3.09
N TYR A 64 4.38 -15.39 -4.10
CA TYR A 64 3.79 -16.74 -3.94
C TYR A 64 4.49 -17.84 -4.73
N ILE A 65 4.88 -17.57 -5.99
CA ILE A 65 5.39 -18.61 -6.91
C ILE A 65 6.90 -18.79 -6.75
N TYR A 66 7.65 -17.69 -6.80
CA TYR A 66 9.11 -17.72 -6.71
C TYR A 66 9.63 -18.42 -5.45
N PRO A 67 9.07 -18.20 -4.24
CA PRO A 67 9.51 -18.91 -3.04
C PRO A 67 9.23 -20.43 -3.07
N ALA A 68 8.32 -20.87 -3.92
CA ALA A 68 7.87 -22.25 -4.01
C ALA A 68 8.39 -22.98 -5.26
N ILE A 69 9.14 -22.31 -6.15
CA ILE A 69 9.54 -22.76 -7.50
C ILE A 69 10.23 -24.14 -7.55
N ASN A 70 10.84 -24.56 -6.44
CA ASN A 70 11.54 -25.84 -6.34
C ASN A 70 10.65 -27.00 -5.87
N ARG A 71 9.36 -26.77 -5.61
CA ARG A 71 8.42 -27.84 -5.25
C ARG A 71 8.13 -28.68 -6.50
N PRO A 72 8.18 -30.01 -6.43
CA PRO A 72 8.00 -30.88 -7.59
C PRO A 72 6.57 -30.84 -8.19
N ASN A 73 5.62 -30.27 -7.46
CA ASN A 73 4.20 -30.20 -7.82
C ASN A 73 3.70 -28.76 -8.00
N LEU A 74 4.61 -27.83 -8.33
CA LEU A 74 4.29 -26.45 -8.63
C LEU A 74 4.39 -26.16 -10.14
#